data_AF-A0A7S3ML55-F1
#
_entry.id   AF-A0A7S3ML55-F1
#
_cell.length_a   1.000
_cell.length_b   1.000
_cell.length_c   1.000
_cell.angle_alpha   90.00
_cell.angle_beta   90.00
_cell.angle_gamma   90.00
#
_symmetry.space_group_name_H-M   'P 1'
#
loop_
_entity.id
_entity.type
_entity.pdbx_description
1 polymer ?
#
loop_
_entity_poly.entity_id
_entity_poly.type
_entity_poly.pdbx_seq_one_letter_code
_entity_poly.pdbx_strand_id
1 'polypeptide(L)'
;MRLYREHCFSFQGSYIKDLSLLGRDMKDVIIVDNSPNAYHFHNENAVPILSWYDDPDDRCLFEMIPLLEALSQVPDVRHVIPKFVRKDINLVDFPKAAWVLNDAYRKMHASAADKNAASPADQSTASGEASSKNGKKVLSAQ
;
A
#
# COMPACT_ATOMS: atom_id res chain seq x y z
N MET A 1 -19.01 11.68 15.14
CA MET A 1 -19.22 10.89 16.38
C MET A 1 -17.95 10.96 17.20
N ARG A 2 -18.05 11.07 18.52
CA ARG A 2 -16.92 11.02 19.43
C ARG A 2 -17.18 9.89 20.43
N LEU A 3 -16.19 9.02 20.58
CA LEU A 3 -16.24 7.88 21.50
C LEU A 3 -15.28 8.14 22.67
N TYR A 4 -15.57 7.50 23.79
CA TYR A 4 -14.91 7.71 25.08
C TYR A 4 -14.76 6.38 25.81
N ARG A 5 -14.17 6.40 27.02
CA ARG A 5 -13.80 5.19 27.78
C ARG A 5 -14.98 4.26 28.06
N GLU A 6 -16.17 4.82 28.22
CA GLU A 6 -17.42 4.08 28.50
C GLU A 6 -17.83 3.18 27.32
N HIS A 7 -17.27 3.42 26.13
CA HIS A 7 -17.50 2.64 24.92
C HIS A 7 -16.44 1.55 24.70
N CYS A 8 -15.43 1.46 25.57
CA CYS A 8 -14.39 0.44 25.46
C CYS A 8 -14.81 -0.85 26.20
N PHE A 9 -14.34 -1.98 25.70
CA PHE A 9 -14.39 -3.24 26.44
C PHE A 9 -13.31 -3.24 27.52
N SER A 10 -13.71 -3.23 28.79
CA SER A 10 -12.76 -3.29 29.91
C SER A 10 -12.39 -4.74 30.21
N PHE A 11 -11.10 -5.05 30.15
CA PHE A 11 -10.58 -6.38 30.43
C PHE A 11 -9.26 -6.29 31.19
N GLN A 12 -9.22 -6.90 32.38
CA GLN A 12 -8.00 -6.96 33.22
C GLN A 12 -7.32 -5.60 33.44
N GLY A 13 -8.11 -4.53 33.63
CA GLY A 13 -7.59 -3.18 33.84
C GLY A 13 -7.13 -2.45 32.57
N SER A 14 -7.20 -3.09 31.39
CA SER A 14 -7.02 -2.47 30.09
C SER A 14 -8.35 -2.09 29.44
N TYR A 15 -8.31 -1.12 28.54
CA TYR A 15 -9.47 -0.71 27.73
C TYR A 15 -9.21 -1.08 26.28
N ILE A 16 -9.98 -2.02 25.76
CA ILE A 16 -9.93 -2.47 24.37
C ILE A 16 -10.99 -1.71 23.57
N LYS A 17 -10.57 -1.17 22.43
CA LYS A 17 -11.42 -0.45 21.47
C LYS A 17 -11.85 -1.44 20.40
N ASP A 18 -12.96 -2.12 20.63
CA ASP A 18 -13.51 -3.05 19.64
C ASP A 18 -14.06 -2.28 18.43
N LEU A 19 -13.29 -2.26 17.35
CA LEU A 19 -13.61 -1.53 16.12
C LEU A 19 -14.83 -2.10 15.38
N SER A 20 -15.18 -3.37 15.62
CA SER A 20 -16.34 -4.00 14.98
C SER A 20 -17.66 -3.31 15.36
N LEU A 21 -17.67 -2.62 16.51
CA LEU A 21 -18.82 -1.87 17.03
C LEU A 21 -19.02 -0.52 16.33
N LEU A 22 -18.12 -0.10 15.44
CA LEU A 22 -18.23 1.18 14.72
C LEU A 22 -19.31 1.17 13.62
N GLY A 23 -19.81 0.00 13.21
CA GLY A 23 -20.76 -0.13 12.11
C GLY A 23 -20.19 0.30 10.76
N ARG A 24 -18.88 0.13 10.57
CA ARG A 24 -18.14 0.44 9.33
C ARG A 24 -17.53 -0.83 8.76
N ASP A 25 -17.32 -0.87 7.45
CA ASP A 25 -16.59 -1.96 6.82
C ASP A 25 -15.13 -1.92 7.30
N MET A 26 -14.66 -3.02 7.91
CA MET A 26 -13.31 -3.12 8.47
C MET A 26 -12.20 -2.98 7.43
N LYS A 27 -12.50 -3.13 6.14
CA LYS A 27 -11.51 -2.86 5.08
C LYS A 27 -11.13 -1.37 4.97
N ASP A 28 -11.97 -0.47 5.49
CA ASP A 28 -11.85 1.00 5.39
C ASP A 28 -11.63 1.67 6.76
N VAL A 29 -11.35 0.88 7.80
CA VAL A 29 -11.17 1.38 9.18
C VAL A 29 -9.71 1.25 9.60
N ILE A 30 -9.16 2.30 10.19
CA ILE A 30 -7.81 2.29 10.78
C ILE A 30 -7.92 2.80 12.22
N ILE A 31 -7.11 2.23 13.10
CA ILE A 31 -6.84 2.80 14.42
C ILE A 31 -5.36 3.22 14.52
N VAL A 32 -5.14 4.45 14.97
CA VAL A 32 -3.81 4.95 15.37
C VAL A 32 -3.79 5.02 16.89
N ASP A 33 -2.92 4.24 17.53
CA ASP A 33 -2.86 4.16 18.99
C ASP A 33 -1.44 3.81 19.45
N ASN A 34 -1.08 4.29 20.63
CA ASN A 34 0.21 4.03 21.26
C ASN A 34 0.19 2.80 22.19
N SER A 35 -0.97 2.17 22.37
CA SER A 35 -1.14 0.98 23.20
C SER A 35 -1.62 -0.23 22.40
N PRO A 36 -0.79 -1.30 22.24
CA PRO A 36 -1.19 -2.56 21.63
C PRO A 36 -2.49 -3.16 22.18
N ASN A 37 -2.72 -3.01 23.49
CA ASN A 37 -3.91 -3.54 24.14
C ASN A 37 -5.19 -2.85 23.65
N ALA A 38 -5.11 -1.59 23.22
CA ALA A 38 -6.28 -0.85 22.76
C ALA A 38 -6.88 -1.41 21.48
N TYR A 39 -6.08 -2.05 20.61
CA TYR A 39 -6.54 -2.65 19.35
C TYR A 39 -6.35 -4.17 19.31
N HIS A 40 -6.37 -4.82 20.48
CA HIS A 40 -6.07 -6.24 20.62
C HIS A 40 -6.84 -7.14 19.63
N PHE A 41 -8.10 -6.82 19.33
CA PHE A 41 -8.93 -7.60 18.40
C PHE A 41 -8.72 -7.28 16.92
N HIS A 42 -8.04 -6.18 16.59
CA HIS A 42 -7.99 -5.60 15.23
C HIS A 42 -6.57 -5.17 14.84
N ASN A 43 -5.59 -6.07 15.04
CA ASN A 43 -4.17 -5.78 14.78
C ASN A 43 -3.90 -5.45 13.31
N GLU A 44 -4.65 -6.04 12.39
CA GLU A 44 -4.56 -5.78 10.95
C GLU A 44 -5.04 -4.38 10.55
N ASN A 45 -5.80 -3.70 11.41
CA ASN A 45 -6.28 -2.33 11.23
C ASN A 45 -5.42 -1.30 11.97
N ALA A 46 -4.41 -1.74 12.72
CA ALA A 46 -3.66 -0.88 13.63
C ALA A 46 -2.41 -0.29 12.98
N VAL A 47 -2.28 1.03 13.06
CA VAL A 47 -1.05 1.78 12.75
C VAL A 47 -0.48 2.26 14.09
N PRO A 48 0.51 1.55 14.66
CA PRO A 48 1.08 1.94 15.95
C PRO A 48 1.78 3.30 15.85
N ILE A 49 1.64 4.12 16.88
CA ILE A 49 2.35 5.38 17.02
C ILE A 49 3.11 5.41 18.35
N LEU A 50 4.21 6.16 18.39
CA LEU A 50 4.94 6.38 19.64
C LEU A 50 4.10 7.19 20.62
N SER A 51 4.31 6.91 21.91
CA SER A 51 3.78 7.77 22.96
C SER A 51 4.52 9.10 22.93
N TRP A 52 3.79 10.20 23.02
CA TRP A 52 4.35 11.53 23.08
C TRP A 52 4.57 11.96 24.54
N TYR A 53 5.71 12.61 24.82
CA TYR A 53 6.13 13.01 26.16
C TYR A 53 6.69 14.45 26.15
N ASP A 54 5.86 15.43 25.76
CA ASP A 54 6.19 16.86 25.80
C ASP A 54 7.43 17.29 24.97
N ASP A 55 7.84 16.48 23.99
CA ASP A 55 8.94 16.81 23.08
C ASP A 55 8.47 17.79 21.98
N PRO A 56 9.01 19.03 21.91
CA PRO A 56 8.67 19.99 20.86
C PRO A 56 9.24 19.61 19.48
N ASP A 57 10.21 18.71 19.44
CA ASP A 57 10.83 18.21 18.20
C ASP A 57 10.16 16.92 17.70
N ASP A 58 9.17 16.37 18.42
CA ASP A 58 8.39 15.23 17.93
C ASP A 58 7.72 15.56 16.59
N ARG A 59 7.85 14.63 15.64
CA ARG A 59 7.23 14.72 14.31
C ARG A 59 6.39 13.48 13.97
N CYS A 60 6.08 12.61 14.92
CA CYS A 60 5.43 11.32 14.67
C CYS A 60 4.10 11.50 13.91
N LEU A 61 3.29 12.50 14.26
CA LEU A 61 2.04 12.79 13.55
C LEU A 61 2.26 13.33 12.13
N PHE A 62 3.32 14.11 11.89
CA PHE A 62 3.65 14.61 10.56
C PHE A 62 4.11 13.48 9.64
N GLU A 63 4.93 12.55 10.15
CA GLU A 63 5.34 11.34 9.41
C GLU A 63 4.15 10.45 9.02
N MET A 64 3.07 10.50 9.81
CA MET A 64 1.85 9.73 9.56
C MET A 64 1.02 10.26 8.39
N ILE A 65 1.13 11.54 8.03
CA ILE A 65 0.34 12.16 6.94
C ILE A 65 0.48 11.40 5.62
N PRO A 66 1.68 11.27 5.02
CA PRO A 66 1.83 10.58 3.74
C PRO A 66 1.43 9.10 3.81
N LEU A 67 1.60 8.47 4.97
CA LEU A 67 1.19 7.09 5.20
C LEU A 67 -0.34 6.94 5.13
N LEU A 68 -1.07 7.80 5.86
CA LEU A 68 -2.54 7.77 5.91
C LEU A 68 -3.15 8.16 4.56
N GLU A 69 -2.56 9.13 3.86
CA GLU A 69 -2.97 9.49 2.49
C GLU A 69 -2.83 8.29 1.55
N ALA A 70 -1.68 7.60 1.57
CA ALA A 70 -1.48 6.42 0.72
C ALA A 70 -2.40 5.24 1.12
N LEU A 71 -2.65 5.03 2.42
CA LEU A 71 -3.59 4.01 2.89
C LEU A 71 -5.03 4.30 2.46
N SER A 72 -5.42 5.57 2.28
CA SER A 72 -6.76 5.91 1.77
C SER A 72 -7.01 5.44 0.33
N GLN A 73 -5.94 5.08 -0.41
CA GLN A 73 -6.01 4.66 -1.81
C GLN A 73 -6.04 3.13 -1.96
N VAL A 74 -5.83 2.35 -0.88
CA VAL A 74 -5.86 0.89 -0.98
C VAL A 74 -7.29 0.33 -0.78
N PRO A 75 -7.68 -0.78 -1.43
CA PRO A 75 -9.05 -1.28 -1.37
C PRO A 75 -9.41 -1.97 -0.05
N ASP A 76 -8.40 -2.46 0.67
CA ASP A 76 -8.54 -3.08 1.98
C ASP A 76 -7.25 -2.89 2.78
N VAL A 77 -7.32 -2.09 3.84
CA VAL A 77 -6.16 -1.73 4.66
C VAL A 77 -5.57 -2.94 5.40
N ARG A 78 -6.39 -3.95 5.71
CA ARG A 78 -6.02 -5.12 6.51
C ARG A 78 -5.01 -6.02 5.81
N HIS A 79 -5.01 -6.02 4.47
CA HIS A 79 -4.03 -6.77 3.67
C HIS A 79 -2.71 -6.03 3.48
N VAL A 80 -2.64 -4.76 3.90
CA VAL A 80 -1.52 -3.87 3.60
C VAL A 80 -0.76 -3.49 4.85
N ILE A 81 -1.45 -3.04 5.90
CA ILE A 81 -0.85 -2.61 7.17
C ILE A 81 0.09 -3.68 7.78
N PRO A 82 -0.29 -4.97 7.89
CA PRO A 82 0.58 -5.99 8.50
C PRO A 82 1.91 -6.21 7.78
N LYS A 83 2.06 -5.74 6.53
CA LYS A 83 3.28 -5.93 5.75
C LYS A 83 4.42 -5.01 6.21
N PHE A 84 4.10 -3.88 6.83
CA PHE A 84 5.08 -2.88 7.25
C PHE A 84 5.06 -2.55 8.74
N VAL A 85 4.16 -3.14 9.53
CA VAL A 85 4.22 -3.05 11.00
C VAL A 85 5.17 -4.12 11.54
N ARG A 86 6.19 -3.68 12.29
CA ARG A 86 7.12 -4.55 13.00
C ARG A 86 6.47 -5.06 14.29
N LYS A 87 6.14 -6.35 14.34
CA LYS A 87 5.41 -6.97 15.47
C LYS A 87 6.25 -7.11 16.74
N ASP A 88 7.56 -7.24 16.61
CA ASP A 88 8.52 -7.38 17.71
C ASP A 88 8.61 -6.12 18.58
N ILE A 89 8.44 -4.95 17.97
CA ILE A 89 8.57 -3.66 18.66
C ILE A 89 7.33 -2.76 18.51
N ASN A 90 6.29 -3.24 17.84
CA ASN A 90 5.04 -2.53 17.60
C ASN A 90 5.22 -1.11 17.04
N LEU A 91 5.97 -0.99 15.93
CA LEU A 91 6.11 0.28 15.19
C LEU A 91 5.98 0.08 13.69
N VAL A 92 5.64 1.17 13.00
CA VAL A 92 5.66 1.25 11.54
C VAL A 92 7.11 1.27 11.05
N ASP A 93 7.43 0.45 10.06
CA ASP A 93 8.61 0.57 9.22
C ASP A 93 8.27 1.49 8.03
N PHE A 94 8.52 2.80 8.17
CA PHE A 94 8.12 3.80 7.17
C PHE A 94 8.76 3.58 5.79
N PRO A 95 10.07 3.28 5.66
CA PRO A 95 10.66 2.93 4.37
C PRO A 95 9.96 1.74 3.71
N LYS A 96 9.66 0.69 4.48
CA LYS A 96 8.93 -0.47 3.97
C LYS A 96 7.48 -0.13 3.61
N ALA A 97 6.81 0.69 4.41
CA ALA A 97 5.44 1.15 4.14
C ALA A 97 5.37 1.89 2.82
N ALA A 98 6.29 2.84 2.59
CA ALA A 98 6.40 3.58 1.34
C ALA A 98 6.59 2.64 0.13
N TRP A 99 7.46 1.63 0.24
CA TRP A 99 7.64 0.64 -0.83
C TRP A 99 6.37 -0.18 -1.08
N VAL A 100 5.76 -0.75 -0.03
CA VAL A 100 4.57 -1.60 -0.13
C VAL A 100 3.39 -0.84 -0.74
N LEU A 101 3.15 0.39 -0.31
CA LEU A 101 2.02 1.20 -0.77
C LEU A 101 2.20 1.67 -2.21
N ASN A 102 3.42 2.07 -2.59
CA ASN A 102 3.72 2.42 -3.98
C ASN A 102 3.58 1.21 -4.93
N ASP A 103 4.02 0.03 -4.50
CA ASP A 103 3.83 -1.21 -5.27
C ASP A 103 2.35 -1.58 -5.42
N ALA A 104 1.57 -1.47 -4.33
CA ALA A 104 0.12 -1.69 -4.37
C ALA A 104 -0.58 -0.72 -5.34
N TYR A 105 -0.26 0.58 -5.25
CA TYR A 105 -0.79 1.60 -6.15
C TYR A 105 -0.47 1.27 -7.62
N ARG A 106 0.79 0.93 -7.92
CA ARG A 106 1.21 0.56 -9.29
C ARG A 106 0.44 -0.64 -9.83
N LYS A 107 0.26 -1.70 -9.02
CA LYS A 107 -0.47 -2.90 -9.45
C LYS A 107 -1.95 -2.63 -9.75
N MET A 108 -2.59 -1.77 -8.96
CA MET A 108 -3.98 -1.37 -9.21
C MET A 108 -4.13 -0.54 -10.49
N HIS A 109 -3.19 0.36 -10.75
CA HIS A 109 -3.25 1.26 -11.90
C HIS A 109 -2.59 0.71 -13.19
N ALA A 110 -1.79 -0.36 -13.12
CA ALA A 110 -1.23 -1.04 -14.29
C ALA A 110 -2.33 -1.71 -15.15
N SER A 111 -3.41 -2.18 -14.51
CA SER A 111 -4.57 -2.79 -15.21
C SER A 111 -5.33 -1.81 -16.13
N ALA A 112 -5.15 -0.50 -15.95
CA ALA A 112 -5.74 0.51 -16.83
C ALA A 112 -4.94 0.73 -18.13
N ALA A 113 -3.63 0.46 -18.12
CA ALA A 113 -2.75 0.69 -19.28
C ALA A 113 -2.83 -0.45 -20.32
N ASP A 114 -3.08 -1.69 -19.89
CA ASP A 114 -3.15 -2.84 -20.82
C ASP A 114 -4.45 -2.92 -21.63
N LYS A 115 -5.52 -2.20 -21.24
CA LYS A 115 -6.80 -2.22 -21.96
C LYS A 115 -6.80 -1.40 -23.26
N ASN A 116 -5.79 -0.55 -23.48
CA ASN A 116 -5.64 0.26 -24.70
C ASN A 116 -4.65 -0.33 -25.71
N ALA A 117 -4.08 -1.52 -25.45
CA ALA A 117 -3.07 -2.14 -26.32
C ALA A 117 -3.62 -3.25 -27.24
N ALA A 118 -4.94 -3.47 -27.32
CA ALA A 118 -5.52 -4.52 -28.16
C ALA A 118 -6.42 -3.98 -29.31
N SER A 119 -5.89 -4.15 -30.53
CA SER A 119 -6.49 -4.08 -31.89
C SER A 119 -6.58 -2.71 -32.58
N PRO A 120 -6.28 -2.61 -33.91
CA PRO A 120 -6.71 -3.58 -34.93
C PRO A 120 -5.57 -4.31 -35.67
N ALA A 121 -5.73 -5.62 -35.79
CA ALA A 121 -5.25 -6.37 -36.94
C ALA A 121 -6.32 -6.27 -38.04
N ASP A 122 -5.99 -5.66 -39.18
CA ASP A 122 -6.45 -6.11 -40.49
C ASP A 122 -5.63 -5.45 -41.62
N GLN A 123 -4.85 -6.25 -42.35
CA GLN A 123 -4.73 -6.19 -43.81
C GLN A 123 -3.84 -7.33 -44.31
N SER A 124 -4.50 -8.31 -44.93
CA SER A 124 -3.91 -9.40 -45.70
C SER A 124 -3.46 -8.97 -47.11
N THR A 125 -2.56 -9.80 -47.69
CA THR A 125 -2.12 -9.90 -49.12
C THR A 125 -0.99 -8.95 -49.55
N ALA A 126 0.03 -9.32 -50.34
CA ALA A 126 0.22 -10.42 -51.27
C ALA A 126 1.71 -10.84 -51.42
N SER A 127 1.88 -12.00 -52.01
CA SER A 127 3.07 -12.78 -52.39
C SER A 127 4.09 -12.13 -53.33
N GLY A 128 5.35 -12.58 -53.28
CA GLY A 128 6.33 -12.45 -54.38
C GLY A 128 7.76 -12.85 -54.01
N GLU A 129 8.20 -14.05 -54.42
CA GLU A 129 9.61 -14.49 -54.41
C GLU A 129 10.43 -13.78 -55.51
N ALA A 130 11.70 -13.45 -55.23
CA ALA A 130 12.78 -13.56 -56.22
C ALA A 130 14.17 -13.53 -55.53
N SER A 131 14.93 -14.59 -55.78
CA SER A 131 16.35 -14.74 -55.45
C SER A 131 17.21 -13.99 -56.47
N SER A 132 18.27 -13.29 -56.03
CA SER A 132 19.42 -13.04 -56.89
C SER A 132 20.70 -12.84 -56.07
N LYS A 133 21.66 -13.72 -56.33
CA LYS A 133 23.06 -13.64 -55.91
C LYS A 133 23.74 -12.46 -56.61
N ASN A 134 24.61 -11.72 -55.91
CA ASN A 134 25.94 -11.42 -56.44
C ASN A 134 26.88 -10.93 -55.33
N GLY A 135 28.06 -11.55 -55.25
CA GLY A 135 29.15 -11.05 -54.44
C GLY A 135 29.97 -10.00 -55.16
N LYS A 136 30.69 -9.17 -54.41
CA LYS A 136 32.14 -8.95 -54.53
C LYS A 136 32.65 -7.98 -53.45
N LYS A 137 33.59 -8.54 -52.69
CA LYS A 137 34.77 -8.00 -52.01
C LYS A 137 35.04 -6.47 -52.02
N VAL A 138 35.36 -6.01 -50.80
CA VAL A 138 36.58 -5.28 -50.37
C VAL A 138 36.76 -3.85 -50.89
N LEU A 139 36.95 -2.91 -49.96
CA LEU A 139 38.11 -2.01 -49.90
C LEU A 139 38.25 -1.40 -48.51
N SER A 140 39.49 -1.34 -48.05
CA SER A 140 40.00 -0.86 -46.77
C SER A 140 40.46 0.60 -46.81
N ALA A 141 40.47 1.23 -45.64
CA ALA A 141 41.37 2.31 -45.14
C ALA A 141 41.34 3.69 -45.82
N GLN A 142 41.00 4.72 -45.04
CA GLN A 142 41.97 5.55 -44.30
C GLN A 142 41.37 5.96 -42.95
#